data_AF-A0A534TUS3-F1
#
_entry.id   AF-A0A534TUS3-F1
#
_cell.length_a   1.000
_cell.length_b   1.000
_cell.length_c   1.000
_cell.angle_alpha   90.00
_cell.angle_beta   90.00
_cell.angle_gamma   90.00
#
_symmetry.space_group_name_H-M   'P 1'
#
loop_
_entity.id
_entity.type
_entity.pdbx_description
1 polymer ?
#
loop_
_entity_poly.entity_id
_entity_poly.type
_entity_poly.pdbx_seq_one_letter_code
_entity_poly.pdbx_strand_id
1 'polypeptide(L)'
;MRGRLLLVLFGLTVGLLLAEGAARVRERFRCQSYCALYCDLNSFCGWWHASDVRGWCQLCIGGRVERRLNAAAGRGRRFEVLNAGVSNWGTDNALLYFRSEGRKYRPDLVLLAFYTGNDVMDNYRQVLAPPWGVRADKPYFELRAGRLVLRHIPLPAEPRRDRVIRRLQHFLVARSALYRLLPSRPPSRRGVARAAPAPARALPGQIFLTETPEPYRVAWRITRGLVLALRAAVEAHGGRFAVVIVNSREEVCEGWRWTLTMQPAFRDSPHDFDKPNHLIIQFLRRKGIPAIPLLDAFRAEFGETEAGFSASTTTGPRPGTSWRPRSSPARCGRRVSCRSPRGPIDPVPAPRYEPRAPCRSRAGFVPRSSSS
;
A
#
# COMPACT_ATOMS: atom_id res chain seq x y z
N MET A 1 -34.36 -14.88 43.09
CA MET A 1 -33.40 -14.18 42.20
C MET A 1 -32.60 -15.10 41.28
N ARG A 2 -32.18 -16.31 41.71
CA ARG A 2 -31.36 -17.24 40.89
C ARG A 2 -31.99 -17.71 39.57
N GLY A 3 -33.29 -18.03 39.54
CA GLY A 3 -33.96 -18.54 38.32
C GLY A 3 -34.06 -17.52 37.18
N ARG A 4 -34.31 -16.24 37.50
CA ARG A 4 -34.35 -15.16 36.50
C ARG A 4 -32.97 -14.88 35.89
N LEU A 5 -31.91 -14.95 36.71
CA LEU A 5 -30.53 -14.81 36.23
C LEU A 5 -30.15 -15.95 35.27
N LEU A 6 -30.49 -17.19 35.59
CA LEU A 6 -30.22 -18.34 34.72
C LEU A 6 -30.95 -18.22 33.37
N LEU A 7 -32.20 -17.78 33.37
CA LEU A 7 -32.97 -17.57 32.14
C LEU A 7 -32.33 -16.51 31.23
N VAL A 8 -31.85 -15.40 31.81
CA VAL A 8 -31.15 -14.33 31.09
C VAL A 8 -29.82 -14.83 30.51
N LEU A 9 -29.03 -15.56 31.29
CA LEU A 9 -27.75 -16.12 30.84
C LEU A 9 -27.95 -17.15 29.72
N PHE A 10 -28.98 -17.99 29.82
CA PHE A 10 -29.33 -18.95 28.78
C PHE A 10 -29.74 -18.26 27.48
N GLY A 11 -30.67 -17.29 27.56
CA GLY A 11 -31.11 -16.53 26.39
C GLY A 11 -29.97 -15.77 25.71
N LEU A 12 -29.07 -15.17 26.49
CA LEU A 12 -27.89 -14.48 25.97
C LEU A 12 -26.92 -15.46 25.28
N THR A 13 -26.72 -16.66 25.84
CA THR A 13 -25.87 -17.70 25.25
C THR A 13 -26.43 -18.16 23.90
N VAL A 14 -27.73 -18.48 23.86
CA VAL A 14 -28.41 -18.89 22.62
C VAL A 14 -28.33 -17.78 21.56
N GLY A 15 -28.59 -16.53 21.96
CA GLY A 15 -28.50 -15.37 21.06
C GLY A 15 -27.10 -15.18 20.47
N LEU A 16 -26.04 -15.32 21.28
CA LEU A 16 -24.66 -15.23 20.82
C LEU A 16 -24.29 -16.35 19.84
N LEU A 17 -24.73 -17.59 20.10
CA LEU A 17 -24.48 -18.72 19.20
C LEU A 17 -25.18 -18.54 17.85
N LEU A 18 -26.44 -18.07 17.85
CA LEU A 18 -27.18 -17.78 16.62
C LEU A 18 -26.52 -16.66 15.82
N ALA A 19 -26.09 -15.58 16.50
CA ALA A 19 -25.40 -14.46 15.86
C ALA A 19 -24.04 -14.85 15.27
N GLU A 20 -23.25 -15.68 15.98
CA GLU A 20 -21.99 -16.23 15.48
C GLU A 20 -22.22 -17.15 14.27
N GLY A 21 -23.25 -17.99 14.30
CA GLY A 21 -23.64 -18.83 13.16
C GLY A 21 -24.01 -18.01 11.93
N ALA A 22 -24.87 -17.00 12.09
CA ALA A 22 -25.24 -16.09 11.02
C ALA A 22 -24.03 -15.30 10.48
N ALA A 23 -23.12 -14.87 11.36
CA ALA A 23 -21.90 -14.17 10.98
C ALA A 23 -20.98 -15.05 10.11
N ARG A 24 -20.80 -16.32 10.46
CA ARG A 24 -20.00 -17.28 9.67
C ARG A 24 -20.56 -17.50 8.27
N VAL A 25 -21.89 -17.56 8.14
CA VAL A 25 -22.55 -17.66 6.83
C VAL A 25 -22.28 -16.39 6.02
N ARG A 26 -22.43 -15.21 6.64
CA ARG A 26 -22.21 -13.92 5.98
C ARG A 26 -20.76 -13.70 5.53
N GLU A 27 -19.79 -14.12 6.32
CA GLU A 27 -18.36 -13.99 5.99
C GLU A 27 -17.96 -14.79 4.75
N ARG A 28 -18.63 -15.89 4.44
CA ARG A 28 -18.41 -16.61 3.16
C ARG A 28 -18.66 -15.73 1.94
N PHE A 29 -19.47 -14.68 2.09
CA PHE A 29 -19.84 -13.76 1.02
C PHE A 29 -19.22 -12.36 1.18
N ARG A 30 -18.45 -12.12 2.26
CA ARG A 30 -17.76 -10.84 2.50
C ARG A 30 -16.26 -11.06 2.64
N CYS A 31 -15.51 -10.59 1.65
CA CYS A 31 -14.08 -10.39 1.81
C CYS A 31 -13.85 -9.19 2.74
N GLN A 32 -13.34 -9.43 3.95
CA GLN A 32 -12.85 -8.36 4.82
C GLN A 32 -11.32 -8.37 4.81
N SER A 33 -10.71 -7.29 5.27
CA SER A 33 -9.25 -7.12 5.32
C SER A 33 -8.90 -6.61 6.70
N TYR A 34 -8.40 -7.49 7.58
CA TYR A 34 -8.21 -7.23 9.01
C TYR A 34 -6.75 -7.01 9.41
N CYS A 35 -5.92 -6.36 8.58
CA CYS A 35 -4.48 -6.20 8.86
C CYS A 35 -4.23 -5.67 10.25
N ALA A 36 -4.88 -4.56 10.63
CA ALA A 36 -4.63 -3.90 11.90
C ALA A 36 -4.89 -4.78 13.14
N LEU A 37 -5.66 -5.87 13.00
CA LEU A 37 -6.03 -6.76 14.10
C LEU A 37 -5.05 -7.92 14.32
N TYR A 38 -3.97 -8.01 13.53
CA TYR A 38 -2.94 -9.04 13.66
C TYR A 38 -1.53 -8.45 13.75
N CYS A 39 -1.41 -7.17 14.08
CA CYS A 39 -0.10 -6.52 14.25
C CYS A 39 0.42 -6.73 15.66
N ASP A 40 1.60 -7.32 15.83
CA ASP A 40 2.36 -7.25 17.09
C ASP A 40 3.37 -6.10 17.06
N LEU A 41 3.79 -5.60 18.22
CA LEU A 41 4.87 -4.62 18.29
C LEU A 41 6.22 -5.36 18.31
N ASN A 42 7.05 -5.11 17.30
CA ASN A 42 8.46 -5.51 17.29
C ASN A 42 9.34 -4.32 17.68
N SER A 43 10.24 -4.52 18.64
CA SER A 43 11.09 -3.45 19.18
C SER A 43 12.11 -2.87 18.18
N PHE A 44 12.35 -3.56 17.06
CA PHE A 44 13.37 -3.21 16.06
C PHE A 44 12.81 -2.74 14.71
N CYS A 45 11.62 -3.17 14.32
CA CYS A 45 11.00 -2.75 13.05
C CYS A 45 9.61 -2.10 13.22
N GLY A 46 9.10 -1.98 14.44
CA GLY A 46 7.77 -1.43 14.71
C GLY A 46 6.67 -2.47 14.64
N TRP A 47 5.45 -2.02 14.41
CA TRP A 47 4.29 -2.89 14.27
C TRP A 47 4.45 -3.84 13.07
N TRP A 48 4.40 -5.15 13.29
CA TRP A 48 4.64 -6.20 12.29
C TRP A 48 3.61 -7.34 12.38
N HIS A 49 3.57 -8.23 11.39
CA HIS A 49 2.77 -9.46 11.43
C HIS A 49 3.65 -10.67 11.73
N ALA A 50 3.21 -11.54 12.65
CA ALA A 50 3.83 -12.85 12.84
C ALA A 50 3.51 -13.75 11.63
N SER A 51 4.52 -14.45 11.13
CA SER A 51 4.54 -15.19 9.87
C SER A 51 3.71 -16.50 9.87
N ASP A 52 3.15 -16.90 11.00
CA ASP A 52 2.36 -18.13 11.17
C ASP A 52 0.83 -17.92 11.09
N VAL A 53 0.38 -16.67 11.19
CA VAL A 53 -1.02 -16.35 10.96
C VAL A 53 -1.19 -16.21 9.45
N ARG A 54 -2.12 -16.97 8.87
CA ARG A 54 -2.63 -16.82 7.49
C ARG A 54 -2.86 -15.34 7.15
N GLY A 55 -1.81 -14.66 6.69
CA GLY A 55 -1.58 -13.22 6.87
C GLY A 55 -2.51 -12.35 6.03
N TRP A 56 -3.08 -11.32 6.67
CA TRP A 56 -3.96 -10.30 6.06
C TRP A 56 -3.08 -9.18 5.47
N CYS A 57 -3.40 -8.41 4.40
CA CYS A 57 -4.66 -8.06 3.71
C CYS A 57 -4.53 -8.14 2.19
N GLN A 58 -4.68 -9.34 1.65
CA GLN A 58 -5.40 -9.58 0.40
C GLN A 58 -5.34 -11.09 0.24
N LEU A 59 -6.45 -11.76 0.52
CA LEU A 59 -6.72 -13.14 0.06
C LEU A 59 -6.59 -13.29 -1.48
N CYS A 60 -6.29 -12.20 -2.21
CA CYS A 60 -6.29 -12.14 -3.66
C CYS A 60 -4.93 -11.96 -4.33
N ILE A 61 -3.86 -11.46 -3.68
CA ILE A 61 -2.58 -11.16 -4.40
C ILE A 61 -1.46 -12.17 -4.12
N GLY A 62 -1.15 -12.49 -2.85
CA GLY A 62 -0.06 -13.44 -2.54
C GLY A 62 -0.24 -14.80 -3.21
N GLY A 63 -1.46 -15.33 -3.14
CA GLY A 63 -1.82 -16.54 -3.87
C GLY A 63 -2.02 -16.33 -5.38
N ARG A 64 -2.32 -15.13 -5.88
CA ARG A 64 -2.52 -14.91 -7.33
C ARG A 64 -1.20 -14.76 -8.07
N VAL A 65 -0.21 -14.07 -7.49
CA VAL A 65 1.13 -13.98 -8.06
C VAL A 65 1.77 -15.35 -8.06
N GLU A 66 1.79 -16.05 -6.92
CA GLU A 66 2.32 -17.41 -6.84
C GLU A 66 1.61 -18.38 -7.80
N ARG A 67 0.27 -18.38 -7.84
CA ARG A 67 -0.49 -19.23 -8.77
C ARG A 67 -0.20 -18.90 -10.23
N ARG A 68 -0.12 -17.62 -10.60
CA ARG A 68 0.19 -17.21 -11.98
C ARG A 68 1.62 -17.57 -12.37
N LEU A 69 2.59 -17.37 -11.47
CA LEU A 69 3.98 -17.78 -11.68
C LEU A 69 4.10 -19.29 -11.85
N ASN A 70 3.43 -20.08 -11.00
CA ASN A 70 3.44 -21.53 -11.08
C ASN A 70 2.66 -22.07 -12.29
N ALA A 71 1.57 -21.42 -12.70
CA ALA A 71 0.84 -21.78 -13.93
C ALA A 71 1.67 -21.49 -15.19
N ALA A 72 2.52 -20.46 -15.16
CA ALA A 72 3.44 -20.12 -16.24
C ALA A 72 4.81 -20.85 -16.13
N ALA A 73 5.07 -21.54 -15.02
CA ALA A 73 6.34 -22.21 -14.80
C ALA A 73 6.47 -23.48 -15.66
N GLY A 74 7.63 -23.65 -16.30
CA GLY A 74 7.99 -24.92 -16.93
C GLY A 74 8.21 -26.03 -15.90
N ARG A 75 8.27 -27.29 -16.38
CA ARG A 75 8.56 -28.45 -15.52
C ARG A 75 9.84 -28.23 -14.70
N GLY A 76 9.78 -28.57 -13.41
CA GLY A 76 10.94 -28.49 -12.50
C GLY A 76 11.16 -27.14 -11.82
N ARG A 77 10.29 -26.13 -12.04
CA ARG A 77 10.31 -24.87 -11.28
C ARG A 77 9.02 -24.66 -10.50
N ARG A 78 9.17 -24.31 -9.21
CA ARG A 78 8.07 -23.93 -8.33
C ARG A 78 8.45 -22.63 -7.63
N PHE A 79 7.54 -21.67 -7.66
CA PHE A 79 7.64 -20.41 -6.97
C PHE A 79 6.87 -20.50 -5.66
N GLU A 80 7.49 -19.98 -4.61
CA GLU A 80 6.86 -19.61 -3.36
C GLU A 80 6.95 -18.09 -3.23
N VAL A 81 5.84 -17.44 -2.88
CA VAL A 81 5.78 -15.98 -2.78
C VAL A 81 5.44 -15.57 -1.35
N LEU A 82 6.42 -14.94 -0.70
CA LEU A 82 6.24 -14.33 0.62
C LEU A 82 5.87 -12.86 0.46
N ASN A 83 4.73 -12.47 1.02
CA ASN A 83 4.35 -11.06 1.13
C ASN A 83 4.91 -10.48 2.44
N ALA A 84 5.81 -9.51 2.33
CA ALA A 84 6.41 -8.78 3.46
C ALA A 84 5.86 -7.34 3.60
N GLY A 85 4.82 -6.98 2.85
CA GLY A 85 4.19 -5.67 2.91
C GLY A 85 3.34 -5.51 4.16
N VAL A 86 3.60 -4.45 4.93
CA VAL A 86 2.81 -4.09 6.11
C VAL A 86 2.27 -2.68 5.91
N SER A 87 0.99 -2.49 6.23
CA SER A 87 0.38 -1.16 6.15
C SER A 87 1.14 -0.17 7.02
N ASN A 88 1.29 1.08 6.55
CA ASN A 88 1.95 2.16 7.28
C ASN A 88 3.47 1.95 7.49
N TRP A 89 4.10 1.07 6.71
CA TRP A 89 5.56 0.93 6.62
C TRP A 89 6.15 1.78 5.49
N GLY A 90 7.35 2.30 5.74
CA GLY A 90 8.19 2.91 4.71
C GLY A 90 9.33 1.98 4.27
N THR A 91 10.21 2.50 3.40
CA THR A 91 11.41 1.79 2.95
C THR A 91 12.36 1.48 4.12
N ASP A 92 12.35 2.32 5.16
CA ASP A 92 13.08 2.09 6.40
C ASP A 92 12.63 0.81 7.12
N ASN A 93 11.32 0.60 7.27
CA ASN A 93 10.78 -0.61 7.84
C ASN A 93 11.11 -1.84 6.99
N ALA A 94 11.07 -1.74 5.65
CA ALA A 94 11.43 -2.83 4.76
C ALA A 94 12.89 -3.29 4.96
N LEU A 95 13.83 -2.34 5.10
CA LEU A 95 15.23 -2.64 5.43
C LEU A 95 15.36 -3.35 6.79
N LEU A 96 14.68 -2.83 7.81
CA LEU A 96 14.76 -3.37 9.17
C LEU A 96 14.13 -4.76 9.26
N TYR A 97 13.00 -4.98 8.59
CA TYR A 97 12.36 -6.30 8.50
C TYR A 97 13.25 -7.31 7.80
N PHE A 98 13.85 -6.97 6.66
CA PHE A 98 14.75 -7.91 5.99
C PHE A 98 15.94 -8.27 6.89
N ARG A 99 16.50 -7.29 7.61
CA ARG A 99 17.59 -7.45 8.58
C ARG A 99 17.20 -8.13 9.89
N SER A 100 15.94 -8.36 10.20
CA SER A 100 15.56 -9.05 11.44
C SER A 100 14.90 -10.39 11.16
N GLU A 101 14.14 -10.47 10.07
CA GLU A 101 13.20 -11.54 9.79
C GLU A 101 13.29 -12.03 8.34
N GLY A 102 13.18 -11.13 7.36
CA GLY A 102 13.08 -11.50 5.94
C GLY A 102 14.24 -12.36 5.43
N ARG A 103 15.47 -12.16 5.92
CA ARG A 103 16.62 -13.00 5.54
C ARG A 103 16.49 -14.47 5.97
N LYS A 104 15.70 -14.79 7.00
CA LYS A 104 15.58 -16.15 7.55
C LYS A 104 14.93 -17.11 6.55
N TYR A 105 14.10 -16.58 5.66
CA TYR A 105 13.41 -17.32 4.60
C TYR A 105 14.29 -17.59 3.38
N ARG A 106 15.54 -17.10 3.37
CA ARG A 106 16.52 -17.29 2.28
C ARG A 106 15.93 -17.01 0.87
N PRO A 107 15.31 -15.84 0.64
CA PRO A 107 14.64 -15.56 -0.63
C PRO A 107 15.65 -15.43 -1.79
N ASP A 108 15.37 -16.10 -2.91
CA ASP A 108 16.15 -15.96 -4.16
C ASP A 108 15.97 -14.59 -4.83
N LEU A 109 14.85 -13.93 -4.54
CA LEU A 109 14.46 -12.63 -5.07
C LEU A 109 13.65 -11.83 -4.04
N VAL A 110 14.05 -10.59 -3.81
CA VAL A 110 13.30 -9.60 -3.02
C VAL A 110 12.85 -8.47 -3.93
N LEU A 111 11.54 -8.22 -3.93
CA LEU A 111 10.90 -7.13 -4.66
C LEU A 111 10.47 -6.04 -3.67
N LEU A 112 11.07 -4.85 -3.78
CA LEU A 112 10.56 -3.67 -3.08
C LEU A 112 9.45 -3.04 -3.92
N ALA A 113 8.20 -3.08 -3.45
CA ALA A 113 7.11 -2.30 -4.03
C ALA A 113 7.23 -0.85 -3.54
N PHE A 114 7.81 0.01 -4.38
CA PHE A 114 8.02 1.42 -4.09
C PHE A 114 6.83 2.24 -4.57
N TYR A 115 6.11 2.89 -3.65
CA TYR A 115 4.99 3.75 -4.00
C TYR A 115 5.40 5.22 -4.08
N THR A 116 5.27 5.80 -5.28
CA THR A 116 5.73 7.17 -5.56
C THR A 116 5.01 8.23 -4.74
N GLY A 117 3.77 7.98 -4.32
CA GLY A 117 2.93 8.98 -3.66
C GLY A 117 3.30 9.26 -2.20
N ASN A 118 3.88 8.30 -1.46
CA ASN A 118 4.23 8.53 -0.06
C ASN A 118 5.51 7.85 0.46
N ASP A 119 6.15 6.93 -0.26
CA ASP A 119 7.33 6.24 0.30
C ASP A 119 8.50 7.20 0.60
N VAL A 120 8.67 8.24 -0.23
CA VAL A 120 9.71 9.25 -0.01
C VAL A 120 9.46 10.00 1.29
N MET A 121 8.24 10.48 1.50
CA MET A 121 7.88 11.21 2.72
C MET A 121 7.90 10.31 3.95
N ASP A 122 7.50 9.05 3.83
CA ASP A 122 7.45 8.06 4.91
C ASP A 122 8.84 7.77 5.53
N ASN A 123 9.90 8.08 4.80
CA ASN A 123 11.29 7.91 5.24
C ASN A 123 11.86 9.15 5.95
N TYR A 124 11.15 10.29 5.99
CA TYR A 124 11.65 11.51 6.61
C TYR A 124 10.70 12.09 7.66
N ARG A 125 11.12 12.01 8.92
CA ARG A 125 10.32 12.38 10.09
C ARG A 125 9.78 13.82 10.05
N GLN A 126 10.51 14.78 9.49
CA GLN A 126 10.06 16.17 9.41
C GLN A 126 8.94 16.38 8.39
N VAL A 127 8.87 15.56 7.33
CA VAL A 127 7.76 15.58 6.37
C VAL A 127 6.55 14.81 6.92
N LEU A 128 6.78 13.80 7.75
CA LEU A 128 5.76 13.02 8.46
C LEU A 128 5.09 13.75 9.65
N ALA A 129 5.24 15.07 9.83
CA ALA A 129 4.67 15.75 11.00
C ALA A 129 3.13 15.86 10.95
N PRO A 130 2.43 15.93 12.10
CA PRO A 130 0.97 16.08 12.15
C PRO A 130 0.46 17.31 11.36
N PRO A 131 -0.72 17.23 10.70
CA PRO A 131 -1.77 16.21 10.87
C PRO A 131 -1.63 14.96 9.99
N TRP A 132 -0.66 14.93 9.07
CA TRP A 132 -0.55 13.89 8.03
C TRP A 132 0.32 12.70 8.42
N GLY A 133 1.06 12.80 9.54
CA GLY A 133 1.76 11.67 10.14
C GLY A 133 1.82 11.79 11.65
N VAL A 134 1.30 10.78 12.33
CA VAL A 134 1.66 10.47 13.72
C VAL A 134 2.50 9.22 13.62
N ARG A 135 3.81 9.32 13.84
CA ARG A 135 4.67 8.14 13.97
C ARG A 135 5.76 8.35 15.02
N ALA A 136 5.34 8.68 16.25
CA ALA A 136 6.24 8.69 17.42
C ALA A 136 6.66 7.27 17.85
N ASP A 137 6.24 6.23 17.14
CA ASP A 137 6.26 4.82 17.53
C ASP A 137 6.94 3.88 16.51
N LYS A 138 7.66 4.39 15.50
CA LYS A 138 8.52 3.56 14.63
C LYS A 138 10.00 4.02 14.62
N PRO A 139 10.95 3.11 14.39
CA PRO A 139 12.33 3.47 14.08
C PRO A 139 12.37 4.31 12.81
N TYR A 140 13.37 5.18 12.70
CA TYR A 140 13.59 5.98 11.49
C TYR A 140 15.08 6.21 11.27
N PHE A 141 15.44 6.62 10.06
CA PHE A 141 16.81 6.96 9.71
C PHE A 141 16.99 8.46 9.58
N GLU A 142 18.10 8.97 10.10
CA GLU A 142 18.59 10.32 9.85
C GLU A 142 19.78 10.27 8.92
N LEU A 143 19.98 11.32 8.14
CA LEU A 143 21.22 11.52 7.40
C LEU A 143 22.18 12.37 8.24
N ARG A 144 23.27 11.77 8.73
CA ARG A 144 24.34 12.47 9.47
C ARG A 144 25.66 12.30 8.75
N ALA A 145 26.33 13.41 8.42
CA ALA A 145 27.58 13.41 7.65
C ALA A 145 27.51 12.49 6.40
N GLY A 146 26.38 12.53 5.68
CA GLY A 146 26.14 11.71 4.48
C GLY A 146 25.84 10.22 4.72
N ARG A 147 25.76 9.75 5.97
CA ARG A 147 25.48 8.36 6.32
C ARG A 147 24.10 8.21 6.96
N LEU A 148 23.47 7.07 6.69
CA LEU A 148 22.22 6.68 7.34
C LEU A 148 22.48 6.22 8.77
N VAL A 149 21.86 6.90 9.74
CA VAL A 149 21.94 6.56 11.17
C VAL A 149 20.55 6.18 11.65
N LEU A 150 20.41 4.94 12.12
CA LEU A 150 19.16 4.44 12.71
C LEU A 150 18.93 5.09 14.07
N ARG A 151 17.72 5.58 14.30
CA ARG A 151 17.28 6.23 15.53
C ARG A 151 15.99 5.60 16.04
N HIS A 152 15.69 5.92 17.31
CA HIS A 152 14.44 5.52 17.98
C HIS A 152 14.27 4.01 18.10
N ILE A 153 15.37 3.37 18.50
CA ILE A 153 15.45 1.96 18.87
C ILE A 153 16.19 1.83 20.22
N PRO A 154 15.83 0.86 21.07
CA PRO A 154 14.62 0.03 20.95
C PRO A 154 13.36 0.88 21.11
N LEU A 155 12.26 0.46 20.47
CA LEU A 155 10.97 1.09 20.73
C LEU A 155 10.53 0.84 22.18
N PRO A 156 9.81 1.80 22.81
CA PRO A 156 9.24 1.59 24.14
C PRO A 156 8.40 0.31 24.19
N ALA A 157 8.56 -0.44 25.28
CA ALA A 157 7.73 -1.62 25.49
C ALA A 157 6.26 -1.22 25.59
N GLU A 158 5.41 -1.98 24.90
CA GLU A 158 3.98 -1.77 25.01
C GLU A 158 3.49 -2.02 26.45
N PRO A 159 2.62 -1.13 27.01
CA PRO A 159 2.01 -1.34 28.31
C PRO A 159 1.32 -2.70 28.44
N ARG A 160 1.43 -3.33 29.62
CA ARG A 160 0.86 -4.67 29.87
C ARG A 160 -0.64 -4.75 29.53
N ARG A 161 -1.40 -3.70 29.84
CA ARG A 161 -2.83 -3.61 29.53
C ARG A 161 -3.09 -3.73 28.03
N ASP A 162 -2.38 -2.94 27.22
CA ASP A 162 -2.57 -2.89 25.77
C ASP A 162 -2.17 -4.22 25.12
N ARG A 163 -1.09 -4.83 25.61
CA ARG A 163 -0.68 -6.18 25.22
C ARG A 163 -1.75 -7.24 25.50
N VAL A 164 -2.38 -7.20 26.68
CA VAL A 164 -3.44 -8.15 27.06
C VAL A 164 -4.69 -7.92 26.21
N ILE A 165 -5.08 -6.66 26.00
CA ILE A 165 -6.19 -6.30 25.12
C ILE A 165 -5.92 -6.81 23.70
N ARG A 166 -4.72 -6.58 23.16
CA ARG A 166 -4.35 -7.06 21.83
C ARG A 166 -4.42 -8.59 21.74
N ARG A 167 -3.88 -9.32 22.72
CA ARG A 167 -3.96 -10.80 22.74
C ARG A 167 -5.41 -11.29 22.75
N LEU A 168 -6.28 -10.64 23.52
CA LEU A 168 -7.71 -10.94 23.52
C LEU A 168 -8.34 -10.63 22.15
N GLN A 169 -8.00 -9.50 21.54
CA GLN A 169 -8.43 -9.15 20.19
C GLN A 169 -7.97 -10.20 19.18
N HIS A 170 -6.70 -10.62 19.19
CA HIS A 170 -6.18 -11.68 18.31
C HIS A 170 -6.98 -12.98 18.48
N PHE A 171 -7.24 -13.39 19.74
CA PHE A 171 -8.05 -14.56 20.02
C PHE A 171 -9.47 -14.45 19.48
N LEU A 172 -10.16 -13.32 19.72
CA LEU A 172 -11.52 -13.09 19.27
C LEU A 172 -11.61 -13.01 17.74
N VAL A 173 -10.67 -12.33 17.08
CA VAL A 173 -10.62 -12.23 15.61
C VAL A 173 -10.29 -13.58 15.00
N ALA A 174 -9.49 -14.43 15.63
CA ALA A 174 -9.23 -15.78 15.14
C ALA A 174 -10.44 -16.72 15.33
N ARG A 175 -11.23 -16.56 16.40
CA ARG A 175 -12.23 -17.55 16.82
C ARG A 175 -13.69 -17.14 16.61
N SER A 176 -14.00 -15.86 16.40
CA SER A 176 -15.37 -15.35 16.27
C SER A 176 -15.59 -14.55 14.98
N ALA A 177 -16.53 -15.01 14.16
CA ALA A 177 -17.04 -14.30 12.99
C ALA A 177 -17.88 -13.09 13.40
N LEU A 178 -18.63 -13.20 14.50
CA LEU A 178 -19.43 -12.08 15.02
C LEU A 178 -18.52 -10.92 15.41
N TYR A 179 -17.41 -11.19 16.09
CA TYR A 179 -16.43 -10.18 16.48
C TYR A 179 -15.84 -9.46 15.27
N ARG A 180 -15.53 -10.20 14.20
CA ARG A 180 -15.06 -9.63 12.93
C ARG A 180 -16.10 -8.68 12.33
N LEU A 181 -17.39 -9.03 12.34
CA LEU A 181 -18.44 -8.17 11.79
C LEU A 181 -18.70 -6.90 12.60
N LEU A 182 -18.26 -6.82 13.86
CA LEU A 182 -18.33 -5.59 14.63
C LEU A 182 -17.41 -4.53 13.99
N PRO A 183 -17.86 -3.27 13.88
CA PRO A 183 -16.98 -2.20 13.43
C PRO A 183 -15.86 -2.06 14.46
N SER A 184 -14.68 -2.59 14.10
CA SER A 184 -13.47 -2.39 14.87
C SER A 184 -13.14 -0.91 14.86
N ARG A 185 -13.55 -0.20 15.92
CA ARG A 185 -13.00 1.12 16.20
C ARG A 185 -11.51 0.88 16.42
N PRO A 186 -10.61 1.48 15.62
CA PRO A 186 -9.20 1.44 15.94
C PRO A 186 -9.06 1.93 17.38
N PRO A 187 -8.23 1.29 18.22
CA PRO A 187 -8.00 1.77 19.57
C PRO A 187 -7.75 3.27 19.47
N SER A 188 -8.53 4.06 20.20
CA SER A 188 -8.36 5.50 20.25
C SER A 188 -6.88 5.75 20.48
N ARG A 189 -6.23 6.46 19.54
CA ARG A 189 -4.84 6.91 19.66
C ARG A 189 -4.74 7.94 20.80
N ARG A 190 -5.08 7.55 22.02
CA ARG A 190 -4.87 8.31 23.25
C ARG A 190 -3.39 8.14 23.56
N GLY A 191 -2.63 9.19 23.24
CA GLY A 191 -1.17 9.16 23.31
C GLY A 191 -0.48 10.03 22.26
N VAL A 192 -1.22 10.75 21.40
CA VAL A 192 -0.63 11.84 20.63
C VAL A 192 -0.34 12.97 21.62
N ALA A 193 0.86 12.97 22.20
CA ALA A 193 1.41 14.19 22.74
C ALA A 193 1.27 15.26 21.65
N ARG A 194 0.66 16.42 21.99
CA ARG A 194 0.66 17.60 21.12
C ARG A 194 2.11 17.86 20.73
N ALA A 195 2.49 17.46 19.51
CA ALA A 195 3.79 17.81 18.97
C ALA A 195 3.81 19.33 18.85
N ALA A 196 4.85 19.96 19.40
CA ALA A 196 5.09 21.38 19.26
C ALA A 196 5.02 21.80 17.76
N PRO A 197 4.62 23.04 17.46
CA PRO A 197 4.60 23.52 16.07
C PRO A 197 6.02 23.49 15.51
N ALA A 198 6.30 22.51 14.63
CA ALA A 198 7.51 22.48 13.84
C ALA A 198 7.41 23.53 12.71
N PRO A 199 8.50 24.25 12.38
CA PRO A 199 8.49 25.25 11.32
C PRO A 199 8.32 24.60 9.94
N ALA A 200 7.71 25.35 9.01
CA ALA A 200 7.44 25.03 7.60
C ALA A 200 7.11 23.54 7.34
N ARG A 201 5.89 23.15 7.74
CA ARG A 201 5.35 21.79 7.52
C ARG A 201 5.46 21.42 6.04
N ALA A 202 6.28 20.42 5.73
CA ALA A 202 6.29 19.84 4.40
C ALA A 202 4.96 19.12 4.17
N LEU A 203 4.34 19.37 3.03
CA LEU A 203 3.02 18.86 2.69
C LEU A 203 3.13 17.78 1.60
N PRO A 204 2.29 16.73 1.62
CA PRO A 204 2.41 15.61 0.68
C PRO A 204 2.48 16.02 -0.79
N GLY A 205 1.76 17.08 -1.18
CA GLY A 205 1.72 17.56 -2.57
C GLY A 205 3.03 18.18 -3.06
N GLN A 206 3.93 18.56 -2.15
CA GLN A 206 5.23 19.15 -2.51
C GLN A 206 6.15 18.17 -3.25
N ILE A 207 5.86 16.87 -3.20
CA ILE A 207 6.58 15.88 -4.00
C ILE A 207 6.44 16.14 -5.50
N PHE A 208 5.34 16.77 -5.93
CA PHE A 208 5.02 17.06 -7.34
C PHE A 208 5.46 18.45 -7.81
N LEU A 209 5.97 19.31 -6.92
CA LEU A 209 6.49 20.63 -7.34
C LEU A 209 7.66 20.46 -8.31
N THR A 210 7.75 21.27 -9.35
CA THR A 210 8.85 21.18 -10.32
C THR A 210 10.21 21.34 -9.61
N GLU A 211 10.34 22.36 -8.78
CA GLU A 211 11.45 22.50 -7.86
C GLU A 211 11.25 21.62 -6.62
N THR A 212 12.24 20.80 -6.30
CA THR A 212 12.16 19.92 -5.13
C THR A 212 12.58 20.69 -3.87
N PRO A 213 11.66 20.95 -2.91
CA PRO A 213 12.01 21.71 -1.72
C PRO A 213 12.92 20.92 -0.78
N GLU A 214 13.66 21.62 0.08
CA GLU A 214 14.70 21.03 0.94
C GLU A 214 14.24 19.78 1.73
N PRO A 215 13.06 19.77 2.40
CA PRO A 215 12.61 18.57 3.11
C PRO A 215 12.50 17.34 2.21
N TYR A 216 12.05 17.51 0.96
CA TYR A 216 11.96 16.43 -0.01
C TYR A 216 13.33 16.08 -0.62
N ARG A 217 14.27 17.02 -0.74
CA ARG A 217 15.66 16.71 -1.12
C ARG A 217 16.31 15.78 -0.10
N VAL A 218 16.14 16.06 1.19
CA VAL A 218 16.62 15.20 2.28
C VAL A 218 15.91 13.85 2.27
N ALA A 219 14.58 13.85 2.14
CA ALA A 219 13.78 12.62 2.09
C ALA A 219 14.19 11.69 0.94
N TRP A 220 14.47 12.25 -0.25
CA TRP A 220 15.02 11.50 -1.39
C TRP A 220 16.40 10.92 -1.10
N ARG A 221 17.30 11.67 -0.45
CA ARG A 221 18.63 11.17 -0.08
C ARG A 221 18.52 9.99 0.89
N ILE A 222 17.64 10.08 1.89
CA ILE A 222 17.40 8.99 2.84
C ILE A 222 16.83 7.78 2.11
N THR A 223 15.76 7.97 1.33
CA THR A 223 15.08 6.92 0.56
C THR A 223 16.05 6.17 -0.36
N ARG A 224 16.86 6.90 -1.13
CA ARG A 224 17.89 6.31 -2.02
C ARG A 224 18.93 5.51 -1.23
N GLY A 225 19.38 6.04 -0.08
CA GLY A 225 20.27 5.31 0.80
C GLY A 225 19.64 4.02 1.34
N LEU A 226 18.36 4.03 1.68
CA LEU A 226 17.63 2.88 2.19
C LEU A 226 17.46 1.80 1.11
N VAL A 227 17.14 2.19 -0.13
CA VAL A 227 17.08 1.27 -1.27
C VAL A 227 18.44 0.59 -1.49
N LEU A 228 19.55 1.35 -1.43
CA LEU A 228 20.89 0.77 -1.55
C LEU A 228 21.24 -0.14 -0.37
N ALA A 229 20.88 0.24 0.85
CA ALA A 229 21.13 -0.58 2.03
C ALA A 229 20.30 -1.87 2.02
N LEU A 230 19.08 -1.84 1.50
CA LEU A 230 18.23 -3.02 1.34
C LEU A 230 18.81 -3.94 0.26
N ARG A 231 19.18 -3.41 -0.90
CA ARG A 231 19.90 -4.17 -1.94
C ARG A 231 21.12 -4.87 -1.36
N ALA A 232 22.01 -4.13 -0.69
CA ALA A 232 23.24 -4.68 -0.13
C ALA A 232 22.94 -5.77 0.92
N ALA A 233 21.90 -5.58 1.74
CA ALA A 233 21.49 -6.60 2.70
C ALA A 233 21.00 -7.88 2.01
N VAL A 234 20.22 -7.76 0.94
CA VAL A 234 19.70 -8.90 0.16
C VAL A 234 20.83 -9.66 -0.53
N GLU A 235 21.71 -8.94 -1.23
CA GLU A 235 22.84 -9.54 -1.95
C GLU A 235 23.84 -10.21 -1.00
N ALA A 236 24.08 -9.64 0.19
CA ALA A 236 24.92 -10.25 1.22
C ALA A 236 24.38 -11.60 1.74
N HIS A 237 23.11 -11.92 1.48
CA HIS A 237 22.49 -13.21 1.83
C HIS A 237 22.19 -14.08 0.60
N GLY A 238 22.81 -13.78 -0.55
CA GLY A 238 22.70 -14.56 -1.79
C GLY A 238 21.43 -14.33 -2.60
N GLY A 239 20.55 -13.42 -2.17
CA GLY A 239 19.34 -13.07 -2.90
C GLY A 239 19.58 -12.04 -4.00
N ARG A 240 18.65 -11.95 -4.96
CA ARG A 240 18.61 -10.85 -5.94
C ARG A 240 17.61 -9.78 -5.50
N PHE A 241 17.85 -8.54 -5.91
CA PHE A 241 17.00 -7.40 -5.54
C PHE A 241 16.49 -6.65 -6.76
N ALA A 242 15.19 -6.31 -6.76
CA ALA A 242 14.58 -5.45 -7.76
C ALA A 242 13.50 -4.56 -7.13
N VAL A 243 13.12 -3.49 -7.84
CA VAL A 243 12.12 -2.52 -7.39
C VAL A 243 10.92 -2.53 -8.34
N VAL A 244 9.73 -2.74 -7.80
CA VAL A 244 8.46 -2.55 -8.52
C VAL A 244 7.99 -1.13 -8.22
N ILE A 245 7.83 -0.30 -9.25
CA ILE A 245 7.42 1.09 -9.07
C ILE A 245 5.90 1.14 -9.21
N VAL A 246 5.23 1.48 -8.11
CA VAL A 246 3.77 1.63 -8.03
C VAL A 246 3.46 3.12 -8.01
N ASN A 247 2.74 3.58 -9.03
CA ASN A 247 2.50 5.01 -9.23
C ASN A 247 1.30 5.51 -8.45
N SER A 248 1.37 6.77 -8.04
CA SER A 248 0.29 7.43 -7.32
C SER A 248 -0.85 7.79 -8.27
N ARG A 249 -2.02 8.09 -7.71
CA ARG A 249 -3.17 8.52 -8.51
C ARG A 249 -2.87 9.78 -9.32
N GLU A 250 -2.07 10.70 -8.77
CA GLU A 250 -1.67 11.95 -9.41
C GLU A 250 -0.85 11.71 -10.70
N GLU A 251 -0.07 10.62 -10.75
CA GLU A 251 0.68 10.19 -11.94
C GLU A 251 -0.21 9.41 -12.94
N VAL A 252 -1.16 8.62 -12.43
CA VAL A 252 -1.95 7.69 -13.24
C VAL A 252 -3.15 8.36 -13.91
N CYS A 253 -3.87 9.23 -13.19
CA CYS A 253 -5.04 9.93 -13.69
C CYS A 253 -5.09 11.38 -13.15
N GLU A 254 -6.19 12.08 -13.34
CA GLU A 254 -6.36 13.46 -12.86
C GLU A 254 -6.51 13.60 -11.33
N GLY A 255 -5.94 12.68 -10.54
CA GLY A 255 -5.95 12.73 -9.09
C GLY A 255 -5.31 13.98 -8.50
N TRP A 256 -4.45 14.64 -9.27
CA TRP A 256 -3.85 15.91 -8.91
C TRP A 256 -4.88 17.01 -8.64
N ARG A 257 -6.05 17.00 -9.32
CA ARG A 257 -7.12 17.99 -9.09
C ARG A 257 -7.61 18.00 -7.65
N TRP A 258 -7.78 16.80 -7.09
CA TRP A 258 -8.14 16.63 -5.69
C TRP A 258 -7.00 17.07 -4.76
N THR A 259 -5.75 16.73 -5.10
CA THR A 259 -4.58 17.10 -4.30
C THR A 259 -4.42 18.61 -4.21
N LEU A 260 -4.57 19.34 -5.33
CA LEU A 260 -4.55 20.81 -5.36
C LEU A 260 -5.78 21.43 -4.67
N THR A 261 -6.90 20.73 -4.60
CA THR A 261 -8.09 21.17 -3.83
C THR A 261 -7.85 21.05 -2.33
N MET A 262 -7.19 19.97 -1.89
CA MET A 262 -6.84 19.73 -0.48
C MET A 262 -5.63 20.56 0.00
N GLN A 263 -4.77 20.99 -0.93
CA GLN A 263 -3.54 21.74 -0.64
C GLN A 263 -3.47 22.99 -1.53
N PRO A 264 -4.36 23.98 -1.31
CA PRO A 264 -4.45 25.17 -2.17
C PRO A 264 -3.17 26.00 -2.16
N ALA A 265 -2.34 25.89 -1.13
CA ALA A 265 -1.06 26.59 -0.99
C ALA A 265 -0.08 26.37 -2.16
N PHE A 266 -0.26 25.31 -2.95
CA PHE A 266 0.59 25.03 -4.11
C PHE A 266 -0.18 25.03 -5.42
N ARG A 267 -1.46 25.43 -5.45
CA ARG A 267 -2.28 25.38 -6.66
C ARG A 267 -1.63 26.13 -7.82
N ASP A 268 -1.06 27.30 -7.54
CA ASP A 268 -0.46 28.18 -8.55
C ASP A 268 1.06 27.94 -8.75
N SER A 269 1.64 26.98 -8.03
CA SER A 269 3.03 26.59 -8.21
C SER A 269 3.20 25.68 -9.44
N PRO A 270 4.34 25.71 -10.15
CA PRO A 270 4.61 24.77 -11.23
C PRO A 270 4.72 23.32 -10.73
N HIS A 271 3.94 22.41 -11.31
CA HIS A 271 3.96 20.97 -10.97
C HIS A 271 4.49 20.11 -12.11
N ASP A 272 5.22 19.07 -11.75
CA ASP A 272 5.53 17.91 -12.58
C ASP A 272 5.06 16.67 -11.81
N PHE A 273 3.88 16.16 -12.19
CA PHE A 273 3.28 15.00 -11.53
C PHE A 273 4.08 13.72 -11.79
N ASP A 274 4.82 13.63 -12.89
CA ASP A 274 5.63 12.45 -13.25
C ASP A 274 7.04 12.49 -12.65
N LYS A 275 7.42 13.61 -12.05
CA LYS A 275 8.72 13.80 -11.40
C LYS A 275 9.09 12.68 -10.44
N PRO A 276 8.20 12.19 -9.54
CA PRO A 276 8.57 11.14 -8.61
C PRO A 276 8.98 9.84 -9.31
N ASN A 277 8.20 9.41 -10.31
CA ASN A 277 8.51 8.29 -11.19
C ASN A 277 9.85 8.49 -11.93
N HIS A 278 10.07 9.66 -12.55
CA HIS A 278 11.32 9.96 -13.24
C HIS A 278 12.54 9.89 -12.31
N LEU A 279 12.43 10.47 -11.11
CA LEU A 279 13.53 10.51 -10.14
C LEU A 279 13.92 9.12 -9.64
N ILE A 280 12.95 8.23 -9.40
CA ILE A 280 13.25 6.87 -8.96
C ILE A 280 13.80 6.02 -10.11
N ILE A 281 13.19 6.05 -11.31
CA ILE A 281 13.68 5.30 -12.48
C ILE A 281 15.12 5.68 -12.81
N GLN A 282 15.41 6.98 -12.89
CA GLN A 282 16.74 7.47 -13.21
C GLN A 282 17.77 7.04 -12.16
N PHE A 283 17.39 7.05 -10.87
CA PHE A 283 18.23 6.57 -9.79
C PHE A 283 18.52 5.07 -9.90
N LEU A 284 17.49 4.24 -10.08
CA LEU A 284 17.64 2.78 -10.19
C LEU A 284 18.50 2.41 -11.38
N ARG A 285 18.27 3.05 -12.54
CA ARG A 285 19.08 2.86 -13.75
C ARG A 285 20.56 3.19 -13.52
N ARG A 286 20.87 4.34 -12.92
CA ARG A 286 22.26 4.73 -12.59
C ARG A 286 22.96 3.77 -11.62
N LYS A 287 22.19 3.07 -10.79
CA LYS A 287 22.71 2.10 -9.82
C LYS A 287 22.67 0.66 -10.33
N GLY A 288 22.22 0.43 -11.57
CA GLY A 288 22.07 -0.91 -12.12
C GLY A 288 21.12 -1.79 -11.30
N ILE A 289 20.06 -1.20 -10.73
CA ILE A 289 19.03 -1.92 -9.98
C ILE A 289 17.89 -2.24 -10.95
N PRO A 290 17.52 -3.51 -11.15
CA PRO A 290 16.38 -3.88 -11.98
C PRO A 290 15.09 -3.23 -11.48
N ALA A 291 14.33 -2.64 -12.40
CA ALA A 291 13.08 -1.96 -12.11
C ALA A 291 11.94 -2.54 -12.94
N ILE A 292 10.76 -2.66 -12.33
CA ILE A 292 9.49 -2.99 -13.00
C ILE A 292 8.61 -1.73 -12.94
N PRO A 293 8.66 -0.86 -13.96
CA PRO A 293 7.82 0.34 -14.00
C PRO A 293 6.37 -0.06 -14.33
N LEU A 294 5.40 0.49 -13.60
CA LEU A 294 3.98 0.21 -13.83
C LEU A 294 3.20 1.41 -14.39
N LEU A 295 3.80 2.59 -14.53
CA LEU A 295 3.09 3.82 -14.89
C LEU A 295 2.31 3.68 -16.20
N ASP A 296 2.94 3.18 -17.26
CA ASP A 296 2.29 3.04 -18.57
C ASP A 296 1.15 2.04 -18.53
N ALA A 297 1.34 0.91 -17.84
CA ALA A 297 0.30 -0.10 -17.65
C ALA A 297 -0.88 0.45 -16.84
N PHE A 298 -0.61 1.25 -15.81
CA PHE A 298 -1.65 1.88 -15.00
C PHE A 298 -2.39 2.99 -15.75
N ARG A 299 -1.69 3.80 -16.56
CA ARG A 299 -2.33 4.81 -17.41
C ARG A 299 -3.22 4.18 -18.47
N ALA A 300 -2.76 3.10 -19.11
CA ALA A 300 -3.55 2.38 -20.11
C ALA A 300 -4.85 1.80 -19.52
N GLU A 301 -4.81 1.30 -18.29
CA GLU A 301 -5.96 0.68 -17.64
C GLU A 301 -6.88 1.69 -16.91
N PHE A 302 -6.30 2.74 -16.31
CA PHE A 302 -6.99 3.61 -15.35
C PHE A 302 -6.96 5.10 -15.70
N GLY A 303 -6.25 5.52 -16.75
CA GLY A 303 -6.03 6.93 -17.07
C GLY A 303 -7.31 7.73 -17.34
N GLU A 304 -8.35 7.08 -17.88
CA GLU A 304 -9.65 7.69 -18.18
C GLU A 304 -10.61 7.70 -16.98
N THR A 305 -10.25 7.09 -15.85
CA THR A 305 -11.12 7.08 -14.66
C THR A 305 -10.98 8.38 -13.85
N GLU A 306 -11.92 9.31 -14.04
CA GLU A 306 -12.10 10.48 -13.14
C GLU A 306 -12.44 10.06 -11.70
N ALA A 307 -12.98 8.85 -11.51
CA ALA A 307 -13.35 8.29 -10.23
C ALA A 307 -12.81 6.86 -10.11
N GLY A 308 -11.76 6.62 -9.32
CA GLY A 308 -11.42 5.23 -9.03
C GLY A 308 -10.20 4.90 -8.18
N PHE A 309 -9.16 5.72 -8.14
CA PHE A 309 -7.98 5.35 -7.32
C PHE A 309 -8.15 5.78 -5.85
N SER A 310 -8.98 5.04 -5.12
CA SER A 310 -8.91 5.02 -3.66
C SER A 310 -7.87 3.97 -3.24
N ALA A 311 -6.60 4.38 -3.12
CA ALA A 311 -5.63 3.62 -2.33
C ALA A 311 -5.88 3.76 -0.81
N SER A 312 -7.04 4.31 -0.42
CA SER A 312 -7.55 4.27 0.95
C SER A 312 -8.32 2.95 1.15
N THR A 313 -7.70 2.01 1.86
CA THR A 313 -8.40 0.89 2.51
C THR A 313 -9.08 1.34 3.81
N THR A 314 -9.43 2.62 3.97
CA THR A 314 -10.00 3.10 5.24
C THR A 314 -10.96 4.26 5.02
N THR A 315 -12.03 4.04 4.26
CA THR A 315 -13.40 4.53 4.54
C THR A 315 -14.26 4.29 3.31
N GLY A 316 -15.37 3.57 3.48
CA GLY A 316 -16.44 3.58 2.47
C GLY A 316 -16.99 5.01 2.28
N PRO A 317 -17.69 5.27 1.15
CA PRO A 317 -18.26 6.59 0.89
C PRO A 317 -19.25 6.96 2.00
N ARG A 318 -19.09 8.15 2.57
CA ARG A 318 -20.14 8.76 3.40
C ARG A 318 -21.30 9.18 2.48
N PRO A 319 -22.55 8.85 2.81
CA PRO A 319 -23.69 9.34 2.06
C PRO A 319 -23.93 10.82 2.37
N GLY A 320 -24.12 11.63 1.34
CA GLY A 320 -24.61 13.00 1.45
C GLY A 320 -23.51 14.08 1.51
N THR A 321 -23.07 14.55 0.36
CA THR A 321 -22.76 15.97 0.15
C THR A 321 -22.88 16.23 -1.34
N SER A 322 -23.96 16.93 -1.67
CA SER A 322 -24.38 17.32 -3.01
C SER A 322 -23.40 18.31 -3.63
N TRP A 323 -22.92 18.00 -4.83
CA TRP A 323 -22.58 19.01 -5.84
C TRP A 323 -22.97 18.45 -7.21
N ARG A 324 -23.93 19.12 -7.88
CA ARG A 324 -24.24 18.98 -9.31
C ARG A 324 -23.86 20.29 -9.99
N PRO A 325 -23.33 20.27 -11.22
CA PRO A 325 -24.17 20.62 -12.38
C PRO A 325 -24.02 19.62 -13.55
N ARG A 326 -25.13 19.18 -14.16
CA ARG A 326 -25.59 19.43 -15.57
C ARG A 326 -24.48 19.24 -16.62
N SER A 327 -24.57 18.38 -17.64
CA SER A 327 -25.71 17.78 -18.36
C SER A 327 -25.24 16.59 -19.23
N SER A 328 -26.00 15.48 -19.19
CA SER A 328 -25.99 14.34 -20.15
C SER A 328 -26.40 14.78 -21.58
N PRO A 329 -26.22 13.98 -22.68
CA PRO A 329 -26.26 12.51 -22.68
C PRO A 329 -25.32 11.76 -23.65
N ALA A 330 -24.80 10.62 -23.18
CA ALA A 330 -24.66 9.45 -24.05
C ALA A 330 -25.14 8.21 -23.28
N ARG A 331 -26.23 7.63 -23.79
CA ARG A 331 -26.81 6.37 -23.33
C ARG A 331 -25.80 5.25 -23.53
N CYS A 332 -25.57 4.45 -22.50
CA CYS A 332 -25.56 3.00 -22.65
C CYS A 332 -25.98 2.36 -21.33
N GLY A 333 -27.27 1.99 -21.27
CA GLY A 333 -27.79 1.20 -20.18
C GLY A 333 -27.29 -0.23 -20.29
N ARG A 334 -26.77 -0.77 -19.17
CA ARG A 334 -26.99 -2.16 -18.73
C ARG A 334 -26.98 -2.15 -17.21
N ARG A 335 -28.16 -2.35 -16.60
CA ARG A 335 -28.24 -2.80 -15.21
C ARG A 335 -27.71 -4.22 -15.17
N VAL A 336 -26.47 -4.41 -14.70
CA VAL A 336 -25.99 -5.75 -14.35
C VAL A 336 -26.52 -6.07 -12.95
N SER A 337 -27.63 -6.78 -12.92
CA SER A 337 -28.11 -7.52 -11.76
C SER A 337 -27.15 -8.69 -11.50
N CYS A 338 -26.43 -8.67 -10.37
CA CYS A 338 -25.62 -9.81 -9.94
C CYS A 338 -26.53 -10.96 -9.49
N ARG A 339 -26.94 -11.84 -10.40
CA ARG A 339 -27.22 -13.24 -10.07
C ARG A 339 -26.01 -14.07 -10.51
N SER A 340 -25.45 -14.83 -9.58
CA SER A 340 -24.38 -15.79 -9.83
C SER A 340 -24.90 -16.91 -10.74
N PRO A 341 -24.22 -17.28 -11.85
CA PRO A 341 -24.53 -18.53 -12.52
C PRO A 341 -24.14 -19.68 -11.59
N ARG A 342 -25.03 -20.67 -11.42
CA ARG A 342 -24.68 -21.99 -10.87
C ARG A 342 -24.28 -22.87 -12.05
N GLY A 343 -22.99 -23.16 -12.19
CA GLY A 343 -22.44 -24.08 -13.18
C GLY A 343 -20.91 -24.02 -13.18
N PRO A 344 -20.20 -25.12 -13.51
CA PRO A 344 -18.75 -25.10 -13.67
C PRO A 344 -18.37 -24.10 -14.76
N ILE A 345 -17.38 -23.25 -14.47
CA ILE A 345 -16.86 -22.24 -15.39
C ILE A 345 -15.84 -22.95 -16.28
N ASP A 346 -16.16 -23.18 -17.54
CA ASP A 346 -15.17 -23.61 -18.53
C ASP A 346 -14.07 -22.54 -18.67
N PRO A 347 -12.79 -22.94 -18.80
CA PRO A 347 -11.70 -21.99 -18.92
C PRO A 347 -11.82 -21.21 -20.24
N VAL A 348 -11.96 -19.89 -20.12
CA VAL A 348 -11.82 -18.98 -21.27
C VAL A 348 -10.38 -19.09 -21.80
N PRO A 349 -10.17 -19.42 -23.08
CA PRO A 349 -8.83 -19.52 -23.63
C PRO A 349 -8.13 -18.16 -23.59
N ALA A 350 -6.86 -18.16 -23.21
CA ALA A 350 -6.03 -16.95 -23.23
C ALA A 350 -5.98 -16.37 -24.66
N PRO A 351 -6.12 -15.04 -24.84
CA PRO A 351 -5.94 -14.44 -26.16
C PRO A 351 -4.52 -14.72 -26.64
N ARG A 352 -4.39 -15.18 -27.90
CA ARG A 352 -3.10 -15.36 -28.56
C ARG A 352 -2.38 -14.02 -28.63
N TYR A 353 -1.15 -13.99 -28.13
CA TYR A 353 -0.24 -12.88 -28.31
C TYR A 353 0.26 -12.87 -29.77
N GLU A 354 -0.29 -11.98 -30.59
CA GLU A 354 0.27 -11.66 -31.90
C GLU A 354 1.24 -10.46 -31.74
N PRO A 355 2.53 -10.60 -32.10
CA PRO A 355 3.43 -9.46 -32.12
C PRO A 355 2.98 -8.52 -33.24
N ARG A 356 2.37 -7.39 -32.88
CA ARG A 356 2.03 -6.36 -33.87
C ARG A 356 3.33 -5.80 -34.48
N ALA A 357 3.37 -5.82 -35.81
CA ALA A 357 4.42 -5.22 -36.63
C ALA A 357 4.70 -3.76 -36.24
N PRO A 358 5.94 -3.27 -36.44
CA PRO A 358 6.32 -1.92 -36.02
C PRO A 358 5.48 -0.86 -36.76
N CYS A 359 4.90 0.07 -35.99
CA CYS A 359 4.27 1.27 -36.53
C CYS A 359 5.28 2.03 -37.39
N ARG A 360 5.06 2.04 -38.72
CA ARG A 360 5.76 2.95 -39.64
C ARG A 360 5.39 4.38 -39.27
N SER A 361 6.35 5.14 -38.74
CA SER A 361 6.26 6.58 -38.60
C SER A 361 6.18 7.21 -40.00
N ARG A 362 5.04 7.78 -40.38
CA ARG A 362 4.99 8.79 -41.45
C ARG A 362 5.53 10.10 -40.87
N ALA A 363 6.85 10.21 -40.78
CA ALA A 363 7.52 11.50 -40.74
C ALA A 363 7.75 11.90 -42.20
N GLY A 364 6.93 12.82 -42.71
CA GLY A 364 7.16 13.46 -44.00
C GLY A 364 8.38 14.36 -43.90
N PHE A 365 9.52 13.87 -44.40
CA PHE A 365 10.68 14.69 -44.73
C PHE A 365 10.36 15.43 -46.03
N VAL A 366 10.27 16.76 -45.99
CA VAL A 366 10.36 17.60 -47.19
C VAL A 366 11.83 17.98 -47.34
N PRO A 367 12.53 17.60 -48.42
CA PRO A 367 13.89 18.05 -48.65
C PRO A 367 13.91 19.50 -49.12
N ARG A 368 14.78 20.30 -48.50
CA ARG A 368 15.22 21.60 -49.05
C ARG A 368 15.93 21.35 -50.38
N SER A 369 15.43 21.95 -51.46
CA SER A 369 16.23 22.18 -52.66
C SER A 369 16.95 23.53 -52.53
N SER A 370 18.26 23.49 -52.75
CA SER A 370 19.10 24.66 -53.04
C SER A 370 19.11 24.95 -54.54
N SER A 371 19.54 26.18 -54.88
CA SER A 371 19.89 26.78 -56.17
C SER A 371 18.75 27.08 -57.16
N SER A 372 18.39 28.35 -57.30
CA SER A 372 19.06 29.35 -58.16
C SER A 372 18.60 30.75 -57.79
#